data_AF-A0A8H4ZTT3-F1
#
_entry.id   AF-A0A8H4ZTT3-F1
#
_cell.length_a   1.000
_cell.length_b   1.000
_cell.length_c   1.000
_cell.angle_alpha   90.00
_cell.angle_beta   90.00
_cell.angle_gamma   90.00
#
_symmetry.space_group_name_H-M   'P 1'
#
loop_
_entity.id
_entity.type
_entity.pdbx_description
1 polymer ?
#
loop_
_entity_poly.entity_id
_entity_poly.type
_entity_poly.pdbx_seq_one_letter_code
_entity_poly.pdbx_strand_id
1 'polypeptide(L)'
;MRSSFSTALALVAALPTAFAHYNFDALIVNGKVTEPYEYVRKTTNNNSPITDVTSKDIICNAGGLDKDIRDATKTHAVSPGDEVGFTVANDMGHPGPLAVYLSKAPDGTEASDYLGDGDWFKVYEMTWKTIGENGIEWANYMNGQSNGITNFTFTLPKETPKGTYLMRAEHVGLHGAGEKNGAQFYIGCAQLTVDGTGAGKPSPVVSLPGAYTATDPGLLLSIYYPPVTNYTAPGPKVWPSGCEDHTPNFAGQASDGDCTNDKGSDSGSGSAAPVASDAPATEAPAASSPATDAPAASAPATTEAASAATPTEAPVEQPAETSAPAPVATKAPSTGGKCKAKRAAKRALKAKRALRK
;
A
#
# COMPACT_ATOMS: atom_id res chain seq x y z
N MET A 1 -43.46 -37.60 42.97
CA MET A 1 -42.14 -37.97 42.41
C MET A 1 -41.58 -36.79 41.60
N ARG A 2 -40.27 -36.75 41.36
CA ARG A 2 -39.54 -35.55 40.92
C ARG A 2 -39.55 -35.42 39.38
N SER A 3 -39.98 -34.27 38.85
CA SER A 3 -39.77 -33.93 37.43
C SER A 3 -38.41 -33.26 37.26
N SER A 4 -37.46 -33.97 36.66
CA SER A 4 -36.14 -33.43 36.31
C SER A 4 -36.22 -32.61 35.01
N PHE A 5 -36.20 -31.28 35.12
CA PHE A 5 -36.01 -30.40 33.96
C PHE A 5 -34.53 -30.34 33.58
N SER A 6 -34.11 -31.17 32.62
CA SER A 6 -32.78 -31.08 32.01
C SER A 6 -32.65 -29.74 31.28
N THR A 7 -31.91 -28.80 31.87
CA THR A 7 -31.67 -27.49 31.27
C THR A 7 -30.50 -27.59 30.31
N ALA A 8 -30.78 -27.71 29.02
CA ALA A 8 -29.75 -27.71 27.98
C ALA A 8 -29.12 -26.30 27.87
N LEU A 9 -27.90 -26.15 28.37
CA LEU A 9 -27.16 -24.89 28.30
C LEU A 9 -26.53 -24.74 26.91
N ALA A 10 -27.24 -24.06 26.00
CA ALA A 10 -26.72 -23.75 24.67
C ALA A 10 -25.56 -22.74 24.77
N LEU A 11 -24.33 -23.23 24.73
CA LEU A 11 -23.12 -22.42 24.71
C LEU A 11 -22.96 -21.78 23.33
N VAL A 12 -23.50 -20.58 23.14
CA VAL A 12 -23.29 -19.79 21.92
C VAL A 12 -21.83 -19.32 21.91
N ALA A 13 -20.98 -20.06 21.18
CA ALA A 13 -19.62 -19.64 20.89
C ALA A 13 -19.67 -18.40 19.98
N ALA A 14 -19.57 -17.22 20.58
CA ALA A 14 -19.30 -15.99 19.84
C ALA A 14 -17.87 -16.03 19.33
N LEU A 15 -17.68 -16.53 18.11
CA LEU A 15 -16.41 -16.39 17.39
C LEU A 15 -16.07 -14.90 17.29
N PRO A 16 -14.86 -14.47 17.71
CA PRO A 16 -14.43 -13.10 17.47
C PRO A 16 -14.30 -12.90 15.97
N THR A 17 -15.15 -12.04 15.39
CA THR A 17 -15.01 -11.58 14.02
C THR A 17 -13.81 -10.64 13.95
N ALA A 18 -12.63 -11.20 13.70
CA ALA A 18 -11.44 -10.41 13.41
C ALA A 18 -11.67 -9.62 12.11
N PHE A 19 -11.96 -8.33 12.23
CA PHE A 19 -12.08 -7.42 11.09
C PHE A 19 -10.66 -7.05 10.63
N ALA A 20 -9.99 -7.99 9.97
CA ALA A 20 -8.61 -7.83 9.55
C ALA A 20 -8.45 -7.04 8.23
N HIS A 21 -9.53 -6.46 7.70
CA HIS A 21 -9.55 -5.71 6.45
C HIS A 21 -9.79 -4.22 6.72
N TYR A 22 -8.98 -3.36 6.09
CA TYR A 22 -8.85 -1.94 6.40
C TYR A 22 -8.62 -1.11 5.12
N ASN A 23 -8.71 0.21 5.26
CA ASN A 23 -8.40 1.18 4.20
C ASN A 23 -7.41 2.19 4.76
N PHE A 24 -6.51 2.72 3.92
CA PHE A 24 -5.85 4.00 4.23
C PHE A 24 -6.83 5.11 3.85
N ASP A 25 -7.44 5.76 4.84
CA ASP A 25 -8.65 6.56 4.63
C ASP A 25 -8.47 8.07 4.83
N ALA A 26 -7.60 8.54 5.75
CA ALA A 26 -7.26 9.95 5.89
C ALA A 26 -5.75 10.19 5.80
N LEU A 27 -5.38 11.40 5.36
CA LEU A 27 -4.02 11.88 5.34
C LEU A 27 -3.63 12.39 6.74
N ILE A 28 -2.36 12.25 7.09
CA ILE A 28 -1.75 12.88 8.26
C ILE A 28 -0.66 13.82 7.75
N VAL A 29 -0.63 15.06 8.25
CA VAL A 29 0.44 16.03 8.01
C VAL A 29 0.78 16.74 9.31
N ASN A 30 2.04 16.68 9.77
CA ASN A 30 2.55 17.33 10.96
C ASN A 30 1.65 17.13 12.19
N GLY A 31 1.39 15.86 12.55
CA GLY A 31 0.51 15.44 13.64
C GLY A 31 -0.99 15.67 13.44
N LYS A 32 -1.41 16.31 12.34
CA LYS A 32 -2.82 16.62 12.06
C LYS A 32 -3.43 15.62 11.08
N VAL A 33 -4.45 14.91 11.54
CA VAL A 33 -5.30 14.02 10.72
C VAL A 33 -6.35 14.85 9.94
N THR A 34 -6.58 14.53 8.67
CA THR A 34 -7.62 15.14 7.82
C THR A 34 -8.96 14.42 7.96
N GLU A 35 -10.03 14.92 7.33
CA GLU A 35 -11.26 14.12 7.24
C GLU A 35 -11.04 12.89 6.32
N PRO A 36 -11.71 11.75 6.57
CA PRO A 36 -11.62 10.56 5.72
C PRO A 36 -12.03 10.87 4.28
N TYR A 37 -11.17 10.45 3.35
CA TYR A 37 -11.26 10.65 1.91
C TYR A 37 -11.30 12.12 1.46
N GLU A 38 -10.84 13.07 2.30
CA GLU A 38 -10.74 14.47 1.90
C GLU A 38 -9.60 14.69 0.88
N TYR A 39 -8.44 14.09 1.15
CA TYR A 39 -7.24 14.16 0.30
C TYR A 39 -6.79 12.79 -0.20
N VAL A 40 -7.48 11.72 0.21
CA VAL A 40 -7.20 10.33 -0.17
C VAL A 40 -8.32 9.84 -1.09
N ARG A 41 -7.95 9.29 -2.24
CA ARG A 41 -8.93 8.77 -3.21
C ARG A 41 -9.69 7.59 -2.60
N LYS A 42 -11.02 7.69 -2.62
CA LYS A 42 -11.91 6.70 -2.03
C LYS A 42 -12.00 5.42 -2.86
N THR A 43 -11.98 4.28 -2.18
CA THR A 43 -12.08 2.96 -2.84
C THR A 43 -13.53 2.52 -3.02
N THR A 44 -13.79 1.69 -4.05
CA THR A 44 -15.13 1.17 -4.38
C THR A 44 -15.34 -0.29 -3.98
N ASN A 45 -14.28 -1.03 -3.67
CA ASN A 45 -14.28 -2.44 -3.24
C ASN A 45 -14.51 -2.65 -1.72
N ASN A 46 -15.12 -1.68 -1.05
CA ASN A 46 -15.22 -1.59 0.41
C ASN A 46 -13.82 -1.58 1.05
N ASN A 47 -13.42 -2.65 1.73
CA ASN A 47 -12.11 -2.85 2.34
C ASN A 47 -11.42 -4.13 1.82
N SER A 48 -11.87 -4.65 0.67
CA SER A 48 -11.25 -5.83 0.03
C SER A 48 -9.85 -5.48 -0.49
N PRO A 49 -8.90 -6.43 -0.47
CA PRO A 49 -7.58 -6.22 -1.04
C PRO A 49 -7.59 -6.36 -2.57
N ILE A 50 -6.53 -5.87 -3.22
CA ILE A 50 -6.14 -6.23 -4.58
C ILE A 50 -5.19 -7.43 -4.49
N THR A 51 -5.41 -8.47 -5.31
CA THR A 51 -4.55 -9.68 -5.35
C THR A 51 -3.91 -9.91 -6.72
N ASP A 52 -4.47 -9.32 -7.77
CA ASP A 52 -3.89 -9.33 -9.12
C ASP A 52 -2.94 -8.13 -9.29
N VAL A 53 -1.64 -8.40 -9.20
CA VAL A 53 -0.56 -7.41 -9.41
C VAL A 53 -0.49 -6.86 -10.84
N THR A 54 -1.22 -7.45 -11.79
CA THR A 54 -1.33 -6.97 -13.18
C THR A 54 -2.54 -6.05 -13.40
N SER A 55 -3.48 -5.97 -12.45
CA SER A 55 -4.62 -5.05 -12.52
C SER A 55 -4.16 -3.59 -12.39
N LYS A 56 -4.87 -2.67 -13.06
CA LYS A 56 -4.72 -1.22 -12.84
C LYS A 56 -5.07 -0.79 -11.41
N ASP A 57 -5.87 -1.59 -10.69
CA ASP A 57 -6.21 -1.31 -9.30
C ASP A 57 -4.98 -1.37 -8.37
N ILE A 58 -3.86 -1.97 -8.79
CA ILE A 58 -2.61 -1.94 -8.02
C ILE A 58 -2.04 -0.51 -7.87
N ILE A 59 -2.46 0.42 -8.74
CA ILE A 59 -2.02 1.83 -8.71
C ILE A 59 -2.62 2.55 -7.50
N CYS A 60 -3.96 2.64 -7.42
CA CYS A 60 -4.65 3.42 -6.38
C CYS A 60 -5.87 2.72 -5.76
N ASN A 61 -5.88 1.38 -5.75
CA ASN A 61 -7.01 0.53 -5.34
C ASN A 61 -8.22 0.65 -6.30
N ALA A 62 -9.20 -0.24 -6.15
CA ALA A 62 -10.39 -0.28 -6.99
C ALA A 62 -11.17 1.05 -6.90
N GLY A 63 -11.45 1.64 -8.06
CA GLY A 63 -12.10 2.94 -8.20
C GLY A 63 -11.21 4.16 -7.91
N GLY A 64 -9.98 3.98 -7.43
CA GLY A 64 -9.04 5.09 -7.18
C GLY A 64 -8.50 5.78 -8.45
N LEU A 65 -8.93 5.33 -9.63
CA LEU A 65 -8.67 5.97 -10.92
C LEU A 65 -9.94 6.55 -11.58
N ASP A 66 -11.12 6.29 -11.00
CA ASP A 66 -12.41 6.72 -11.55
C ASP A 66 -12.54 8.25 -11.47
N LYS A 67 -13.03 8.89 -12.55
CA LYS A 67 -12.95 10.35 -12.67
C LYS A 67 -13.69 11.08 -11.55
N ASP A 68 -14.88 10.62 -11.17
CA ASP A 68 -15.69 11.21 -10.11
C ASP A 68 -15.03 11.12 -8.73
N ILE A 69 -14.32 10.01 -8.44
CA ILE A 69 -13.51 9.87 -7.23
C ILE A 69 -12.34 10.86 -7.23
N ARG A 70 -11.62 10.98 -8.35
CA ARG A 70 -10.47 11.89 -8.47
C ARG A 70 -10.88 13.36 -8.40
N ASP A 71 -11.97 13.73 -9.08
CA ASP A 71 -12.56 15.08 -9.08
C ASP A 71 -13.06 15.48 -7.68
N ALA A 72 -13.57 14.53 -6.90
CA ALA A 72 -14.05 14.77 -5.53
C ALA A 72 -12.92 14.82 -4.47
N THR A 73 -11.75 14.26 -4.78
CA THR A 73 -10.59 14.24 -3.89
C THR A 73 -9.82 15.56 -4.00
N LYS A 74 -9.57 16.23 -2.87
CA LYS A 74 -8.79 17.47 -2.83
C LYS A 74 -7.29 17.19 -2.88
N THR A 75 -6.49 18.22 -3.15
CA THR A 75 -5.02 18.17 -3.10
C THR A 75 -4.51 18.89 -1.85
N HIS A 76 -3.61 18.27 -1.07
CA HIS A 76 -3.00 18.89 0.12
C HIS A 76 -1.60 19.43 -0.22
N ALA A 77 -1.28 20.65 0.23
CA ALA A 77 0.07 21.19 0.13
C ALA A 77 0.96 20.64 1.26
N VAL A 78 2.16 20.18 0.94
CA VAL A 78 3.18 19.71 1.89
C VAL A 78 4.55 20.24 1.49
N SER A 79 5.49 20.33 2.42
CA SER A 79 6.89 20.70 2.17
C SER A 79 7.83 19.51 2.39
N PRO A 80 8.94 19.39 1.62
CA PRO A 80 9.99 18.42 1.92
C PRO A 80 10.48 18.58 3.37
N GLY A 81 10.48 17.49 4.14
CA GLY A 81 10.75 17.49 5.58
C GLY A 81 9.53 17.55 6.49
N ASP A 82 8.30 17.70 5.96
CA ASP A 82 7.07 17.51 6.75
C ASP A 82 6.94 16.06 7.22
N GLU A 83 6.38 15.86 8.42
CA GLU A 83 5.84 14.56 8.81
C GLU A 83 4.56 14.31 8.00
N VAL A 84 4.49 13.19 7.27
CA VAL A 84 3.32 12.79 6.48
C VAL A 84 2.97 11.33 6.76
N GLY A 85 1.72 10.95 6.55
CA GLY A 85 1.29 9.58 6.83
C GLY A 85 -0.17 9.31 6.50
N PHE A 86 -0.68 8.16 6.93
CA PHE A 86 -2.08 7.78 6.76
C PHE A 86 -2.67 7.23 8.05
N THR A 87 -3.97 7.47 8.26
CA THR A 87 -4.76 6.63 9.16
C THR A 87 -5.11 5.30 8.50
N VAL A 88 -5.37 4.30 9.32
CA VAL A 88 -5.86 2.98 8.92
C VAL A 88 -7.26 2.82 9.50
N ALA A 89 -8.26 2.64 8.64
CA ALA A 89 -9.63 2.38 9.07
C ALA A 89 -9.72 1.00 9.75
N ASN A 90 -10.02 0.99 11.05
CA ASN A 90 -9.89 -0.15 11.98
C ASN A 90 -8.44 -0.37 12.42
N ASP A 91 -7.92 -1.60 12.34
CA ASP A 91 -6.54 -1.97 12.70
C ASP A 91 -5.88 -2.67 11.51
N MET A 92 -4.59 -2.46 11.26
CA MET A 92 -3.80 -3.15 10.22
C MET A 92 -3.56 -4.63 10.60
N GLY A 93 -4.61 -5.44 10.63
CA GLY A 93 -4.63 -6.74 11.31
C GLY A 93 -3.95 -7.92 10.62
N HIS A 94 -3.34 -7.74 9.45
CA HIS A 94 -2.65 -8.81 8.71
C HIS A 94 -1.13 -8.69 8.82
N PRO A 95 -0.38 -9.81 8.82
CA PRO A 95 1.09 -9.80 8.79
C PRO A 95 1.58 -9.32 7.42
N GLY A 96 2.53 -8.37 7.38
CA GLY A 96 3.09 -7.91 6.11
C GLY A 96 3.96 -6.66 6.20
N PRO A 97 4.68 -6.31 5.11
CA PRO A 97 5.35 -5.03 4.98
C PRO A 97 4.36 -3.92 4.58
N LEU A 98 4.73 -2.70 4.95
CA LEU A 98 4.11 -1.44 4.57
C LEU A 98 5.12 -0.65 3.74
N ALA A 99 4.70 -0.05 2.63
CA ALA A 99 5.55 0.84 1.84
C ALA A 99 4.77 2.07 1.38
N VAL A 100 5.47 3.20 1.23
CA VAL A 100 4.92 4.41 0.61
C VAL A 100 5.75 4.80 -0.60
N TYR A 101 5.05 5.15 -1.67
CA TYR A 101 5.62 5.59 -2.93
C TYR A 101 5.11 6.98 -3.27
N LEU A 102 5.95 7.74 -3.96
CA LEU A 102 5.54 8.96 -4.65
C LEU A 102 5.63 8.74 -6.16
N SER A 103 4.70 9.35 -6.90
CA SER A 103 4.81 9.51 -8.34
C SER A 103 4.45 10.93 -8.74
N LYS A 104 5.35 11.57 -9.49
CA LYS A 104 5.21 12.98 -9.88
C LYS A 104 4.39 13.07 -11.16
N ALA A 105 3.33 13.86 -11.13
CA ALA A 105 2.57 14.18 -12.34
C ALA A 105 3.42 15.02 -13.33
N PRO A 106 3.16 14.93 -14.64
CA PRO A 106 3.76 15.83 -15.63
C PRO A 106 3.51 17.29 -15.27
N ASP A 107 4.45 18.18 -15.59
CA ASP A 107 4.33 19.60 -15.22
C ASP A 107 3.07 20.25 -15.83
N GLY A 108 2.33 20.98 -14.99
CA GLY A 108 1.03 21.54 -15.36
C GLY A 108 -0.17 20.58 -15.23
N THR A 109 0.04 19.35 -14.73
CA THR A 109 -1.05 18.39 -14.47
C THR A 109 -1.55 18.52 -13.03
N GLU A 110 -2.87 18.63 -12.86
CA GLU A 110 -3.52 18.60 -11.55
C GLU A 110 -3.60 17.18 -10.98
N ALA A 111 -3.61 17.05 -9.64
CA ALA A 111 -3.58 15.73 -8.99
C ALA A 111 -4.85 14.89 -9.26
N SER A 112 -5.98 15.56 -9.54
CA SER A 112 -7.23 14.94 -9.97
C SER A 112 -7.16 14.41 -11.41
N ASP A 113 -6.38 15.04 -12.28
CA ASP A 113 -6.24 14.61 -13.68
C ASP A 113 -5.18 13.52 -13.87
N TYR A 114 -4.20 13.44 -12.97
CA TYR A 114 -3.14 12.42 -13.04
C TYR A 114 -3.67 11.00 -12.75
N LEU A 115 -3.21 10.02 -13.53
CA LEU A 115 -3.61 8.61 -13.43
C LEU A 115 -2.59 7.71 -12.71
N GLY A 116 -1.41 8.24 -12.33
CA GLY A 116 -0.35 7.42 -11.73
C GLY A 116 0.37 6.53 -12.76
N ASP A 117 0.33 6.91 -14.03
CA ASP A 117 0.90 6.24 -15.20
C ASP A 117 2.36 6.66 -15.50
N GLY A 118 3.01 7.32 -14.55
CA GLY A 118 4.44 7.67 -14.62
C GLY A 118 5.30 6.85 -13.66
N ASP A 119 6.51 7.35 -13.40
CA ASP A 119 7.48 6.72 -12.54
C ASP A 119 7.08 6.81 -11.06
N TRP A 120 7.11 5.68 -10.36
CA TRP A 120 6.94 5.55 -8.91
C TRP A 120 8.29 5.29 -8.24
N PHE A 121 8.59 5.99 -7.15
CA PHE A 121 9.74 5.74 -6.28
C PHE A 121 9.28 5.51 -4.85
N LYS A 122 9.86 4.51 -4.18
CA LYS A 122 9.58 4.21 -2.77
C LYS A 122 10.27 5.27 -1.89
N VAL A 123 9.55 5.86 -0.94
CA VAL A 123 10.06 6.88 0.00
C VAL A 123 10.06 6.44 1.46
N TYR A 124 9.36 5.33 1.76
CA TYR A 124 9.30 4.73 3.07
C TYR A 124 8.96 3.24 2.93
N GLU A 125 9.50 2.43 3.83
CA GLU A 125 9.32 0.99 3.91
C GLU A 125 9.43 0.58 5.37
N MET A 126 8.43 -0.13 5.89
CA MET A 126 8.44 -0.75 7.22
C MET A 126 8.11 -2.23 7.08
N THR A 127 8.96 -3.11 7.60
CA THR A 127 8.88 -4.55 7.30
C THR A 127 8.60 -5.40 8.56
N TRP A 128 9.66 -5.85 9.21
CA TRP A 128 9.65 -6.76 10.35
C TRP A 128 10.36 -6.10 11.53
N LYS A 129 9.90 -6.42 12.72
CA LYS A 129 10.51 -5.98 13.99
C LYS A 129 11.58 -6.94 14.47
N THR A 130 11.38 -8.24 14.27
CA THR A 130 12.43 -9.26 14.44
C THR A 130 12.34 -10.33 13.36
N ILE A 131 13.48 -10.87 12.94
CA ILE A 131 13.57 -12.01 12.02
C ILE A 131 14.75 -12.91 12.41
N GLY A 132 14.60 -14.23 12.28
CA GLY A 132 15.67 -15.17 12.59
C GLY A 132 15.17 -16.61 12.74
N GLU A 133 15.88 -17.42 13.52
CA GLU A 133 15.58 -18.86 13.71
C GLU A 133 14.15 -19.14 14.20
N ASN A 134 13.56 -18.20 14.93
CA ASN A 134 12.19 -18.29 15.45
C ASN A 134 11.11 -17.82 14.44
N GLY A 135 11.50 -17.47 13.22
CA GLY A 135 10.63 -16.87 12.19
C GLY A 135 10.64 -15.35 12.21
N ILE A 136 9.55 -14.76 11.72
CA ILE A 136 9.38 -13.32 11.48
C ILE A 136 8.28 -12.73 12.36
N GLU A 137 8.57 -11.60 13.00
CA GLU A 137 7.61 -10.75 13.71
C GLU A 137 7.42 -9.46 12.90
N TRP A 138 6.22 -9.21 12.39
CA TRP A 138 5.95 -8.06 11.52
C TRP A 138 5.82 -6.76 12.32
N ALA A 139 6.40 -5.67 11.80
CA ALA A 139 6.48 -4.39 12.51
C ALA A 139 5.10 -3.72 12.70
N ASN A 140 4.11 -4.06 11.87
CA ASN A 140 2.74 -3.57 12.00
C ASN A 140 1.98 -4.12 13.22
N TYR A 141 2.53 -5.10 13.94
CA TYR A 141 1.98 -5.58 15.21
C TYR A 141 2.68 -4.96 16.42
N MET A 142 1.90 -4.35 17.30
CA MET A 142 2.41 -3.74 18.53
C MET A 142 2.66 -4.77 19.62
N ASN A 143 3.76 -4.61 20.36
CA ASN A 143 4.25 -5.52 21.39
C ASN A 143 3.14 -6.11 22.30
N GLY A 144 2.79 -7.38 22.09
CA GLY A 144 1.81 -8.10 22.89
C GLY A 144 0.34 -7.77 22.61
N GLN A 145 0.04 -7.03 21.54
CA GLN A 145 -1.33 -6.74 21.08
C GLN A 145 -1.67 -7.62 19.87
N SER A 146 -2.90 -8.16 19.84
CA SER A 146 -3.42 -8.90 18.68
C SER A 146 -3.96 -7.99 17.56
N ASN A 147 -3.94 -6.68 17.78
CA ASN A 147 -4.39 -5.66 16.85
C ASN A 147 -3.16 -4.99 16.25
N GLY A 148 -3.19 -4.74 14.93
CA GLY A 148 -2.14 -3.99 14.26
C GLY A 148 -2.27 -2.47 14.45
N ILE A 149 -1.38 -1.72 13.83
CA ILE A 149 -1.37 -0.26 13.85
C ILE A 149 -2.64 0.37 13.23
N THR A 150 -3.03 1.54 13.74
CA THR A 150 -4.21 2.32 13.30
C THR A 150 -3.84 3.60 12.53
N ASN A 151 -2.55 3.91 12.47
CA ASN A 151 -1.95 5.00 11.71
C ASN A 151 -0.44 4.72 11.60
N PHE A 152 0.22 5.42 10.69
CA PHE A 152 1.67 5.53 10.65
C PHE A 152 2.06 6.88 10.05
N THR A 153 3.28 7.33 10.35
CA THR A 153 3.86 8.56 9.82
C THR A 153 5.34 8.37 9.48
N PHE A 154 5.84 9.12 8.51
CA PHE A 154 7.25 9.19 8.14
C PHE A 154 7.62 10.62 7.76
N THR A 155 8.91 10.95 7.73
CA THR A 155 9.37 12.26 7.24
C THR A 155 9.45 12.24 5.71
N LEU A 156 8.71 13.12 5.03
CA LEU A 156 8.83 13.31 3.59
C LEU A 156 10.29 13.70 3.25
N PRO A 157 11.02 13.00 2.38
CA PRO A 157 12.44 13.27 2.16
C PRO A 157 12.71 14.74 1.79
N LYS A 158 13.71 15.36 2.40
CA LYS A 158 14.07 16.79 2.22
C LYS A 158 14.48 17.10 0.78
N GLU A 159 14.92 16.08 0.07
CA GLU A 159 15.33 16.09 -1.33
C GLU A 159 14.14 16.06 -2.31
N THR A 160 12.91 15.77 -1.85
CA THR A 160 11.73 15.54 -2.70
C THR A 160 11.49 16.73 -3.63
N PRO A 161 11.51 16.54 -4.97
CA PRO A 161 11.33 17.63 -5.91
C PRO A 161 9.97 18.33 -5.77
N LYS A 162 9.93 19.63 -6.09
CA LYS A 162 8.67 20.36 -6.20
C LYS A 162 7.77 19.77 -7.29
N GLY A 163 6.47 19.69 -7.03
CA GLY A 163 5.47 19.37 -8.05
C GLY A 163 4.16 18.80 -7.50
N THR A 164 3.29 18.40 -8.41
CA THR A 164 2.06 17.65 -8.12
C THR A 164 2.39 16.16 -8.03
N TYR A 165 1.86 15.46 -7.02
CA TYR A 165 2.14 14.05 -6.74
C TYR A 165 0.89 13.25 -6.40
N LEU A 166 0.96 11.95 -6.67
CA LEU A 166 0.25 10.94 -5.89
C LEU A 166 1.20 10.34 -4.87
N MET A 167 0.75 10.24 -3.62
CA MET A 167 1.40 9.47 -2.56
C MET A 167 0.60 8.20 -2.31
N ARG A 168 1.18 7.04 -2.60
CA ARG A 168 0.54 5.73 -2.53
C ARG A 168 1.09 4.97 -1.33
N ALA A 169 0.25 4.71 -0.34
CA ALA A 169 0.54 3.71 0.69
C ALA A 169 0.06 2.34 0.23
N GLU A 170 0.86 1.31 0.47
CA GLU A 170 0.47 -0.10 0.38
C GLU A 170 0.86 -0.86 1.64
N HIS A 171 -0.02 -1.73 2.13
CA HIS A 171 0.37 -2.81 3.03
C HIS A 171 0.03 -4.15 2.38
N VAL A 172 0.96 -5.09 2.43
CA VAL A 172 0.85 -6.38 1.73
C VAL A 172 0.59 -7.49 2.75
N GLY A 173 -0.67 -7.87 2.94
CA GLY A 173 -1.04 -8.99 3.82
C GLY A 173 -0.57 -10.34 3.27
N LEU A 174 0.39 -10.98 3.95
CA LEU A 174 1.05 -12.23 3.51
C LEU A 174 0.47 -13.51 4.14
N HIS A 175 -0.58 -13.40 4.95
CA HIS A 175 -1.20 -14.55 5.62
C HIS A 175 -1.73 -15.65 4.66
N GLY A 176 -1.97 -15.32 3.39
CA GLY A 176 -2.32 -16.25 2.30
C GLY A 176 -1.23 -16.44 1.24
N ALA A 177 -0.06 -15.78 1.36
CA ALA A 177 0.96 -15.70 0.32
C ALA A 177 1.72 -17.01 0.02
N GLY A 178 1.40 -18.11 0.72
CA GLY A 178 1.91 -19.44 0.36
C GLY A 178 1.40 -19.94 -0.99
N GLU A 179 0.30 -19.37 -1.49
CA GLU A 179 -0.27 -19.64 -2.80
C GLU A 179 -0.05 -18.47 -3.76
N LYS A 180 0.04 -18.75 -5.06
CA LYS A 180 0.18 -17.72 -6.10
C LYS A 180 -1.05 -16.81 -6.12
N ASN A 181 -0.82 -15.48 -6.14
CA ASN A 181 -1.84 -14.44 -5.93
C ASN A 181 -2.52 -14.47 -4.55
N GLY A 182 -1.93 -15.14 -3.55
CA GLY A 182 -2.45 -15.19 -2.18
C GLY A 182 -2.04 -14.01 -1.29
N ALA A 183 -1.06 -13.21 -1.73
CA ALA A 183 -0.70 -11.93 -1.11
C ALA A 183 -1.79 -10.87 -1.38
N GLN A 184 -2.09 -10.04 -0.39
CA GLN A 184 -3.24 -9.13 -0.37
C GLN A 184 -2.79 -7.67 -0.22
N PHE A 185 -2.89 -6.88 -1.28
CA PHE A 185 -2.51 -5.47 -1.30
C PHE A 185 -3.67 -4.59 -0.83
N TYR A 186 -3.48 -3.92 0.30
CA TYR A 186 -4.34 -2.85 0.79
C TYR A 186 -3.70 -1.52 0.37
N ILE A 187 -4.39 -0.70 -0.42
CA ILE A 187 -3.81 0.47 -1.08
C ILE A 187 -4.66 1.72 -0.82
N GLY A 188 -4.01 2.88 -0.68
CA GLY A 188 -4.65 4.20 -0.72
C GLY A 188 -3.72 5.24 -1.35
N CYS A 189 -4.30 6.18 -2.11
CA CYS A 189 -3.57 7.24 -2.80
C CYS A 189 -4.01 8.63 -2.31
N ALA A 190 -3.10 9.37 -1.69
CA ALA A 190 -3.28 10.79 -1.40
C ALA A 190 -2.87 11.67 -2.59
N GLN A 191 -3.58 12.78 -2.78
CA GLN A 191 -3.26 13.83 -3.76
C GLN A 191 -2.49 14.96 -3.08
N LEU A 192 -1.25 15.21 -3.51
CA LEU A 192 -0.35 16.18 -2.89
C LEU A 192 0.19 17.21 -3.89
N THR A 193 0.45 18.42 -3.38
CA THR A 193 1.39 19.37 -3.99
C THR A 193 2.58 19.49 -3.05
N VAL A 194 3.76 19.10 -3.52
CA VAL A 194 5.02 19.29 -2.79
C VAL A 194 5.56 20.66 -3.16
N ASP A 195 5.57 21.58 -2.20
CA ASP A 195 6.12 22.93 -2.32
C ASP A 195 7.43 23.04 -1.54
N GLY A 196 8.53 23.37 -2.22
CA GLY A 196 9.83 23.52 -1.60
C GLY A 196 10.97 23.65 -2.61
N THR A 197 12.20 23.56 -2.13
CA THR A 197 13.44 23.66 -2.91
C THR A 197 14.17 22.32 -3.06
N GLY A 198 13.51 21.19 -2.76
CA GLY A 198 14.06 19.87 -3.00
C GLY A 198 14.44 19.70 -4.48
N ALA A 199 15.65 19.18 -4.71
CA ALA A 199 16.26 19.08 -6.04
C ALA A 199 16.79 17.66 -6.33
N GLY A 200 16.27 16.68 -5.58
CA GLY A 200 16.64 15.28 -5.71
C GLY A 200 16.34 14.67 -7.08
N LYS A 201 16.93 13.52 -7.34
CA LYS A 201 16.64 12.68 -8.51
C LYS A 201 16.24 11.30 -8.01
N PRO A 202 14.94 11.03 -7.82
CA PRO A 202 14.47 9.76 -7.30
C PRO A 202 14.93 8.59 -8.15
N SER A 203 15.49 7.57 -7.50
CA SER A 203 15.99 6.36 -8.13
C SER A 203 16.25 5.29 -7.04
N PRO A 204 15.98 4.00 -7.30
CA PRO A 204 15.35 3.45 -8.51
C PRO A 204 13.86 3.81 -8.62
N VAL A 205 13.33 3.77 -9.85
CA VAL A 205 11.92 4.00 -10.19
C VAL A 205 11.31 2.77 -10.83
N VAL A 206 9.99 2.62 -10.73
CA VAL A 206 9.18 1.52 -11.31
C VAL A 206 7.85 2.04 -11.85
N SER A 207 7.18 1.24 -12.69
CA SER A 207 5.80 1.50 -13.14
C SER A 207 4.81 0.58 -12.43
N LEU A 208 3.56 1.05 -12.25
CA LEU A 208 2.46 0.25 -11.70
C LEU A 208 1.30 0.21 -12.72
N PRO A 209 0.76 -0.97 -13.06
CA PRO A 209 1.32 -2.31 -12.83
C PRO A 209 2.68 -2.49 -13.53
N GLY A 210 3.49 -3.44 -13.04
CA GLY A 210 4.81 -3.79 -13.59
C GLY A 210 5.93 -3.93 -12.56
N ALA A 211 5.82 -3.25 -11.42
CA ALA A 211 6.80 -3.33 -10.32
C ALA A 211 6.86 -4.69 -9.60
N TYR A 212 5.80 -5.49 -9.69
CA TYR A 212 5.64 -6.75 -8.97
C TYR A 212 5.32 -7.89 -9.93
N THR A 213 5.77 -9.09 -9.58
CA THR A 213 5.28 -10.35 -10.16
C THR A 213 4.60 -11.20 -9.10
N ALA A 214 3.62 -12.00 -9.52
CA ALA A 214 2.96 -13.00 -8.67
C ALA A 214 3.89 -14.12 -8.16
N THR A 215 5.18 -14.05 -8.46
CA THR A 215 6.24 -14.99 -8.11
C THR A 215 7.43 -14.32 -7.42
N ASP A 216 7.32 -13.04 -7.05
CA ASP A 216 8.36 -12.37 -6.28
C ASP A 216 8.53 -13.07 -4.92
N PRO A 217 9.77 -13.23 -4.40
CA PRO A 217 10.01 -13.97 -3.16
C PRO A 217 9.36 -13.33 -1.93
N GLY A 218 9.05 -12.03 -2.00
CA GLY A 218 8.30 -11.30 -0.97
C GLY A 218 6.77 -11.44 -1.07
N LEU A 219 6.25 -12.06 -2.14
CA LEU A 219 4.82 -12.19 -2.48
C LEU A 219 4.34 -13.63 -2.66
N LEU A 220 5.25 -14.59 -2.90
CA LEU A 220 4.98 -16.02 -2.96
C LEU A 220 5.85 -16.75 -1.94
N LEU A 221 5.38 -16.79 -0.68
CA LEU A 221 6.04 -17.45 0.44
C LEU A 221 5.05 -17.88 1.53
N SER A 222 5.32 -19.04 2.15
CA SER A 222 4.68 -19.44 3.40
C SER A 222 5.35 -18.71 4.57
N ILE A 223 4.62 -17.81 5.24
CA ILE A 223 5.13 -17.11 6.43
C ILE A 223 5.08 -17.96 7.71
N TYR A 224 4.51 -19.16 7.66
CA TYR A 224 4.26 -20.01 8.84
C TYR A 224 5.25 -21.17 8.98
N TYR A 225 5.57 -21.85 7.87
CA TYR A 225 6.50 -22.97 7.87
C TYR A 225 7.08 -23.23 6.46
N PRO A 226 8.40 -23.48 6.31
CA PRO A 226 9.43 -23.34 7.36
C PRO A 226 9.50 -21.89 7.90
N PRO A 227 10.04 -21.65 9.11
CA PRO A 227 10.17 -20.30 9.65
C PRO A 227 10.94 -19.39 8.69
N VAL A 228 10.40 -18.20 8.44
CA VAL A 228 11.04 -17.20 7.56
C VAL A 228 12.21 -16.56 8.31
N THR A 229 13.43 -16.94 7.93
CA THR A 229 14.69 -16.43 8.51
C THR A 229 15.29 -15.26 7.75
N ASN A 230 14.81 -14.99 6.54
CA ASN A 230 15.16 -13.85 5.70
C ASN A 230 13.92 -13.44 4.89
N TYR A 231 13.68 -12.13 4.76
CA TYR A 231 12.58 -11.58 3.97
C TYR A 231 13.10 -10.51 3.02
N THR A 232 12.57 -10.46 1.81
CA THR A 232 12.85 -9.39 0.84
C THR A 232 11.52 -8.77 0.45
N ALA A 233 11.29 -7.54 0.89
CA ALA A 233 10.10 -6.79 0.54
C ALA A 233 10.04 -6.53 -0.98
N PRO A 234 8.83 -6.48 -1.58
CA PRO A 234 8.66 -6.27 -3.01
C PRO A 234 9.02 -4.84 -3.46
N GLY A 235 9.30 -4.68 -4.75
CA GLY A 235 9.53 -3.39 -5.38
C GLY A 235 10.93 -2.79 -5.21
N PRO A 236 11.12 -1.51 -5.57
CA PRO A 236 12.41 -0.81 -5.50
C PRO A 236 12.89 -0.57 -4.07
N LYS A 237 14.19 -0.30 -3.91
CA LYS A 237 14.74 0.23 -2.65
C LYS A 237 14.15 1.61 -2.32
N VAL A 238 14.05 1.93 -1.03
CA VAL A 238 13.69 3.27 -0.54
C VAL A 238 14.70 4.33 -1.05
N TRP A 239 14.17 5.45 -1.51
CA TRP A 239 14.92 6.66 -1.85
C TRP A 239 14.62 7.75 -0.80
N PRO A 240 15.62 8.57 -0.39
CA PRO A 240 17.01 8.60 -0.85
C PRO A 240 17.97 7.71 -0.06
N SER A 241 17.60 7.26 1.14
CA SER A 241 18.52 6.65 2.11
C SER A 241 18.72 5.14 1.93
N GLY A 242 17.82 4.44 1.23
CA GLY A 242 17.80 2.98 1.21
C GLY A 242 17.38 2.34 2.54
N CYS A 243 16.81 3.14 3.47
CA CYS A 243 16.45 2.69 4.80
C CYS A 243 15.20 1.80 4.82
N GLU A 244 15.20 0.82 5.72
CA GLU A 244 14.12 -0.10 6.04
C GLU A 244 13.77 0.12 7.52
N ASP A 245 12.55 0.55 7.80
CA ASP A 245 12.01 0.81 9.15
C ASP A 245 11.58 -0.53 9.79
N HIS A 246 11.91 -0.69 11.06
CA HIS A 246 11.62 -1.90 11.83
C HIS A 246 10.69 -1.65 13.02
N THR A 247 10.26 -0.40 13.23
CA THR A 247 9.42 0.05 14.34
C THR A 247 8.47 1.19 13.94
N PRO A 248 7.13 0.99 13.99
CA PRO A 248 6.19 1.96 13.44
C PRO A 248 6.26 3.33 14.12
N ASN A 249 6.55 4.33 13.32
CA ASN A 249 6.46 5.75 13.66
C ASN A 249 4.98 6.23 13.66
N PHE A 250 4.55 7.01 14.66
CA PHE A 250 3.13 7.38 14.89
C PHE A 250 2.87 8.88 14.99
N ALA A 251 1.70 9.31 14.51
CA ALA A 251 1.25 10.69 14.57
C ALA A 251 1.19 11.23 16.01
N GLY A 252 1.90 12.33 16.26
CA GLY A 252 1.95 12.97 17.58
C GLY A 252 2.80 12.22 18.62
N GLN A 253 3.55 11.20 18.21
CA GLN A 253 4.66 10.64 19.00
C GLN A 253 5.98 11.19 18.46
N ALA A 254 7.04 11.14 19.27
CA ALA A 254 8.37 11.36 18.72
C ALA A 254 8.74 10.15 17.86
N SER A 255 9.25 10.41 16.65
CA SER A 255 9.93 9.36 15.89
C SER A 255 11.07 8.78 16.72
N ASP A 256 11.29 7.47 16.62
CA ASP A 256 12.43 6.80 17.24
C ASP A 256 13.78 7.17 16.58
N GLY A 257 13.71 7.85 15.43
CA GLY A 257 14.83 8.33 14.65
C GLY A 257 15.25 7.37 13.53
N ASP A 258 14.65 6.18 13.43
CA ASP A 258 14.86 5.30 12.29
C ASP A 258 14.34 5.95 11.00
N CYS A 259 15.03 5.70 9.89
CA CYS A 259 14.78 6.26 8.56
C CYS A 259 14.58 7.79 8.43
N THR A 260 14.75 8.57 9.50
CA THR A 260 14.85 10.03 9.45
C THR A 260 16.24 10.42 8.96
N ASN A 261 16.30 11.15 7.84
CA ASN A 261 17.55 11.45 7.12
C ASN A 261 18.53 12.42 7.85
N ASP A 262 18.45 12.56 9.18
CA ASP A 262 19.20 13.58 9.91
C ASP A 262 20.66 13.23 10.18
N LYS A 263 21.03 11.94 10.26
CA LYS A 263 22.41 11.44 10.05
C LYS A 263 22.40 10.02 9.49
N GLY A 264 23.39 9.71 8.65
CA GLY A 264 23.68 8.34 8.25
C GLY A 264 24.12 7.51 9.46
N SER A 265 23.18 6.77 10.05
CA SER A 265 23.47 5.65 10.95
C SER A 265 23.38 4.37 10.13
N ASP A 266 24.55 3.93 9.68
CA ASP A 266 24.82 2.52 9.40
C ASP A 266 24.56 1.72 10.68
N SER A 267 23.32 1.23 10.84
CA SER A 267 22.94 0.24 11.84
C SER A 267 23.08 -1.16 11.26
N GLY A 268 24.24 -1.45 10.66
CA GLY A 268 24.58 -2.77 10.16
C GLY A 268 24.60 -3.81 11.27
N SER A 269 23.51 -4.57 11.41
CA SER A 269 23.51 -5.89 12.05
C SER A 269 24.11 -6.94 11.10
N GLY A 270 25.31 -6.65 10.60
CA GLY A 270 26.06 -7.52 9.70
C GLY A 270 26.79 -8.61 10.50
N SER A 271 26.21 -9.80 10.59
CA SER A 271 26.95 -10.98 11.05
C SER A 271 27.98 -11.36 9.99
N ALA A 272 29.21 -10.86 10.15
CA ALA A 272 30.29 -11.06 9.20
C ALA A 272 30.82 -12.50 9.24
N ALA A 273 30.51 -13.29 8.21
CA ALA A 273 31.27 -14.48 7.89
C ALA A 273 32.68 -14.09 7.38
N PRO A 274 33.75 -14.83 7.72
CA PRO A 274 35.11 -14.41 7.43
C PRO A 274 35.45 -14.55 5.94
N VAL A 275 35.92 -13.46 5.34
CA VAL A 275 36.57 -13.48 4.02
C VAL A 275 37.97 -14.10 4.12
N ALA A 276 38.23 -15.12 3.31
CA ALA A 276 39.55 -15.68 3.13
C ALA A 276 40.42 -14.78 2.24
N SER A 277 41.73 -14.76 2.49
CA SER A 277 42.73 -13.95 1.79
C SER A 277 43.70 -14.83 1.01
N ASP A 278 43.99 -14.44 -0.24
CA ASP A 278 45.15 -14.75 -1.12
C ASP A 278 44.70 -14.70 -2.60
N ALA A 279 45.46 -14.25 -3.60
CA ALA A 279 46.78 -13.59 -3.69
C ALA A 279 46.83 -12.76 -5.03
N PRO A 280 47.92 -12.08 -5.43
CA PRO A 280 47.86 -10.94 -6.37
C PRO A 280 47.86 -11.31 -7.87
N ALA A 281 47.32 -10.41 -8.69
CA ALA A 281 47.43 -10.45 -10.15
C ALA A 281 48.67 -9.69 -10.66
N THR A 282 49.42 -10.30 -11.58
CA THR A 282 50.59 -9.72 -12.26
C THR A 282 50.24 -9.04 -13.59
N GLU A 283 51.11 -8.14 -14.04
CA GLU A 283 50.86 -7.10 -15.05
C GLU A 283 51.46 -7.42 -16.45
N ALA A 284 50.73 -7.03 -17.52
CA ALA A 284 51.23 -6.71 -18.90
C ALA A 284 51.90 -7.84 -19.74
N PRO A 285 52.08 -7.69 -21.09
CA PRO A 285 51.96 -6.47 -21.92
C PRO A 285 51.10 -6.59 -23.22
N ALA A 286 51.11 -5.52 -24.03
CA ALA A 286 50.29 -5.33 -25.23
C ALA A 286 51.05 -5.46 -26.58
N ALA A 287 50.29 -5.70 -27.66
CA ALA A 287 50.62 -5.43 -29.07
C ALA A 287 49.27 -5.35 -29.85
N SER A 288 48.85 -4.27 -30.52
CA SER A 288 49.41 -3.59 -31.71
C SER A 288 49.03 -4.21 -33.07
N SER A 289 47.85 -3.83 -33.59
CA SER A 289 47.52 -3.42 -34.99
C SER A 289 47.87 -4.34 -36.21
N PRO A 290 47.31 -4.13 -37.43
CA PRO A 290 46.58 -2.96 -37.95
C PRO A 290 45.24 -3.25 -38.68
N ALA A 291 44.63 -2.17 -39.20
CA ALA A 291 43.43 -2.18 -40.04
C ALA A 291 43.76 -2.22 -41.55
N THR A 292 42.76 -2.53 -42.37
CA THR A 292 42.73 -2.25 -43.83
C THR A 292 41.34 -1.77 -44.27
N ASP A 293 41.32 -1.01 -45.36
CA ASP A 293 40.29 -0.04 -45.74
C ASP A 293 39.08 -0.58 -46.56
N ALA A 294 38.14 0.32 -46.84
CA ALA A 294 36.91 0.18 -47.65
C ALA A 294 37.19 0.09 -49.19
N PRO A 295 36.25 0.31 -50.18
CA PRO A 295 34.80 0.59 -50.19
C PRO A 295 34.02 -0.40 -51.14
N ALA A 296 32.81 -0.21 -51.72
CA ALA A 296 31.93 0.97 -51.88
C ALA A 296 30.41 0.66 -52.07
N ALA A 297 29.64 1.74 -52.00
CA ALA A 297 28.21 1.99 -52.25
C ALA A 297 27.54 1.52 -53.56
N SER A 298 26.21 1.31 -53.51
CA SER A 298 25.19 2.09 -54.27
C SER A 298 23.74 1.74 -53.88
N ALA A 299 22.82 2.70 -54.04
CA ALA A 299 21.37 2.59 -53.82
C ALA A 299 20.62 2.89 -55.15
N PRO A 300 19.34 3.33 -55.18
CA PRO A 300 18.11 2.80 -54.57
C PRO A 300 17.06 2.41 -55.65
N ALA A 301 15.85 1.98 -55.25
CA ALA A 301 14.68 1.96 -56.15
C ALA A 301 13.38 2.32 -55.40
N THR A 302 12.53 3.13 -56.04
CA THR A 302 11.24 3.65 -55.53
C THR A 302 10.15 3.54 -56.60
N THR A 303 8.97 3.00 -56.25
CA THR A 303 7.64 3.08 -56.93
C THR A 303 6.71 2.08 -56.21
N GLU A 304 5.39 2.25 -56.07
CA GLU A 304 4.45 3.35 -56.34
C GLU A 304 3.20 3.15 -55.46
N ALA A 305 2.25 4.09 -55.46
CA ALA A 305 1.01 3.98 -54.67
C ALA A 305 -0.12 3.26 -55.44
N ALA A 306 -1.02 2.58 -54.71
CA ALA A 306 -2.34 2.19 -55.19
C ALA A 306 -3.37 2.27 -54.06
N SER A 307 -4.62 2.60 -54.41
CA SER A 307 -5.68 2.99 -53.49
C SER A 307 -6.89 2.03 -53.52
N ALA A 308 -7.71 2.11 -52.47
CA ALA A 308 -9.09 1.65 -52.35
C ALA A 308 -9.39 0.12 -52.35
N ALA A 309 -9.95 -0.35 -51.23
CA ALA A 309 -11.26 -1.03 -51.22
C ALA A 309 -11.82 -1.13 -49.78
N THR A 310 -13.03 -0.60 -49.57
CA THR A 310 -13.87 -0.84 -48.39
C THR A 310 -14.63 -2.16 -48.55
N PRO A 311 -14.94 -2.89 -47.46
CA PRO A 311 -16.14 -3.70 -47.39
C PRO A 311 -17.12 -3.17 -46.33
N THR A 312 -18.37 -2.99 -46.73
CA THR A 312 -19.49 -2.52 -45.89
C THR A 312 -20.45 -3.69 -45.61
N GLU A 313 -20.93 -3.76 -44.36
CA GLU A 313 -22.11 -4.49 -43.85
C GLU A 313 -22.27 -6.02 -44.06
N ALA A 314 -22.53 -6.70 -42.94
CA ALA A 314 -23.89 -7.18 -42.65
C ALA A 314 -24.12 -7.22 -41.12
N PRO A 315 -25.34 -6.94 -40.61
CA PRO A 315 -25.62 -6.85 -39.18
C PRO A 315 -25.88 -8.22 -38.54
N VAL A 316 -25.50 -8.39 -37.27
CA VAL A 316 -25.91 -9.55 -36.46
C VAL A 316 -27.02 -9.15 -35.50
N GLU A 317 -28.12 -9.87 -35.61
CA GLU A 317 -29.38 -9.70 -34.90
C GLU A 317 -29.25 -10.04 -33.40
N GLN A 318 -29.67 -9.11 -32.53
CA GLN A 318 -29.70 -9.32 -31.07
C GLN A 318 -31.14 -9.58 -30.61
N PRO A 319 -31.47 -10.76 -30.05
CA PRO A 319 -32.80 -11.03 -29.52
C PRO A 319 -33.04 -10.29 -28.19
N ALA A 320 -34.28 -9.88 -27.97
CA ALA A 320 -34.68 -8.99 -26.89
C ALA A 320 -34.88 -9.66 -25.51
N GLU A 321 -34.75 -8.81 -24.49
CA GLU A 321 -35.23 -8.86 -23.10
C GLU A 321 -35.98 -10.10 -22.57
N THR A 322 -35.58 -10.55 -21.37
CA THR A 322 -36.54 -11.10 -20.38
C THR A 322 -36.29 -10.57 -18.97
N SER A 323 -37.27 -9.79 -18.49
CA SER A 323 -37.70 -9.61 -17.08
C SER A 323 -36.65 -9.43 -15.96
N ALA A 324 -36.53 -8.20 -15.47
CA ALA A 324 -36.06 -7.93 -14.10
C ALA A 324 -37.14 -8.28 -13.04
N PRO A 325 -36.78 -8.83 -11.86
CA PRO A 325 -37.72 -9.03 -10.76
C PRO A 325 -38.02 -7.71 -10.00
N ALA A 326 -39.26 -7.60 -9.52
CA ALA A 326 -39.80 -6.39 -8.90
C ALA A 326 -39.16 -5.99 -7.55
N PRO A 327 -39.16 -4.70 -7.17
CA PRO A 327 -38.57 -4.23 -5.91
C PRO A 327 -39.38 -4.67 -4.69
N VAL A 328 -38.73 -5.35 -3.74
CA VAL A 328 -39.29 -5.69 -2.43
C VAL A 328 -39.32 -4.45 -1.54
N ALA A 329 -40.49 -4.12 -0.99
CA ALA A 329 -40.68 -2.93 -0.15
C ALA A 329 -39.90 -3.02 1.18
N THR A 330 -38.81 -2.26 1.29
CA THR A 330 -38.06 -2.10 2.55
C THR A 330 -38.82 -1.22 3.54
N LYS A 331 -39.16 -1.81 4.68
CA LYS A 331 -39.89 -1.17 5.80
C LYS A 331 -39.00 -0.13 6.49
N ALA A 332 -39.53 1.07 6.74
CA ALA A 332 -38.80 2.17 7.36
C ALA A 332 -38.26 1.83 8.77
N PRO A 333 -37.06 2.34 9.17
CA PRO A 333 -36.48 2.07 10.47
C PRO A 333 -37.24 2.79 11.60
N SER A 334 -37.63 2.04 12.64
CA SER A 334 -38.30 2.61 13.82
C SER A 334 -37.35 3.42 14.70
N THR A 335 -37.82 4.55 15.22
CA THR A 335 -37.03 5.49 16.04
C THR A 335 -36.44 4.87 17.31
N GLY A 336 -35.15 5.12 17.56
CA GLY A 336 -34.32 4.51 18.61
C GLY A 336 -34.58 4.96 20.06
N GLY A 337 -35.84 5.15 20.48
CA GLY A 337 -36.18 5.69 21.80
C GLY A 337 -35.88 4.76 22.99
N LYS A 338 -35.92 3.43 22.81
CA LYS A 338 -35.95 2.47 23.93
C LYS A 338 -34.58 2.15 24.56
N CYS A 339 -33.47 2.39 23.88
CA CYS A 339 -32.12 2.13 24.42
C CYS A 339 -31.60 3.24 25.34
N LYS A 340 -31.93 4.52 25.08
CA LYS A 340 -31.51 5.65 25.95
C LYS A 340 -32.16 5.55 27.34
N ALA A 341 -33.46 5.21 27.41
CA ALA A 341 -34.18 5.03 28.68
C ALA A 341 -33.56 3.95 29.59
N LYS A 342 -33.16 2.79 29.02
CA LYS A 342 -32.53 1.70 29.80
C LYS A 342 -31.13 2.06 30.32
N ARG A 343 -30.35 2.86 29.58
CA ARG A 343 -29.03 3.35 30.07
C ARG A 343 -29.17 4.39 31.19
N ALA A 344 -30.17 5.27 31.13
CA ALA A 344 -30.45 6.25 32.20
C ALA A 344 -30.83 5.56 33.53
N ALA A 345 -31.74 4.58 33.48
CA ALA A 345 -32.15 3.82 34.67
C ALA A 345 -30.98 3.08 35.34
N LYS A 346 -30.07 2.46 34.57
CA LYS A 346 -28.88 1.80 35.12
C LYS A 346 -27.89 2.77 35.78
N ARG A 347 -27.73 4.00 35.26
CA ARG A 347 -26.88 5.02 35.90
C ARG A 347 -27.48 5.52 37.23
N ALA A 348 -28.78 5.78 37.27
CA ALA A 348 -29.48 6.19 38.50
C ALA A 348 -29.40 5.12 39.61
N LEU A 349 -29.51 3.84 39.27
CA LEU A 349 -29.39 2.73 40.23
C LEU A 349 -27.96 2.59 40.79
N LYS A 350 -26.93 2.81 39.95
CA LYS A 350 -25.52 2.76 40.37
C LYS A 350 -25.15 3.91 41.30
N ALA A 351 -25.65 5.12 41.03
CA ALA A 351 -25.48 6.30 41.89
C ALA A 351 -26.12 6.12 43.28
N LYS A 352 -27.37 5.63 43.36
CA LYS A 352 -28.05 5.32 44.64
C LYS A 352 -27.36 4.25 45.48
N ARG A 353 -26.51 3.40 44.88
CA ARG A 353 -25.74 2.36 45.58
C ARG A 353 -24.37 2.82 46.05
N ALA A 354 -23.85 3.93 45.51
CA ALA A 354 -22.62 4.57 45.97
C ALA A 354 -22.84 5.45 47.21
N LEU A 355 -24.04 6.01 47.39
CA LEU A 355 -24.46 6.84 48.54
C LEU A 355 -24.95 6.01 49.75
N ARG A 356 -24.55 4.74 49.86
CA ARG A 356 -24.91 3.81 50.95
C ARG A 356 -23.71 2.97 51.42
N LYS A 357 -22.52 3.54 51.35
CA LYS A 357 -21.30 3.07 51.99
C LYS A 357 -20.70 4.22 52.78
#